data_AF-A0A2E4EDL7-F1
#
_entry.id   AF-A0A2E4EDL7-F1
#
_cell.length_a   1.000
_cell.length_b   1.000
_cell.length_c   1.000
_cell.angle_alpha   90.00
_cell.angle_beta   90.00
_cell.angle_gamma   90.00
#
_symmetry.space_group_name_H-M   'P 1'
#
loop_
_entity.id
_entity.type
_entity.pdbx_description
1 polymer ?
#
loop_
_entity_poly.entity_id
_entity_poly.type
_entity_poly.pdbx_seq_one_letter_code
_entity_poly.pdbx_strand_id
1 'polypeptide(L)'
;MNTKLQELADKIYREGIEKAQQESETILANAKAEAKKIISEAEKKRESILINAEEEANSFKKNITSEVQLSARQLAEKLRQDIREMLHGKIIESPISNTFSDPETLKKLISKSIESVKITEDGNVRIALSDKDNEKIGESIKNDIRKQFNSGVLITQDKTIKQGFKIGPENGNYLISFTDEDFNNLFGQFLRKETHEIIHG
;
A
#
# COMPACT_ATOMS: atom_id res chain seq x y z
N MET A 1 -7.74 99.15 32.85
CA MET A 1 -6.60 98.20 32.78
C MET A 1 -7.01 96.72 32.87
N ASN A 2 -8.29 96.38 33.06
CA ASN A 2 -8.75 94.99 33.27
C ASN A 2 -9.07 94.22 31.97
N THR A 3 -9.41 94.93 30.89
CA THR A 3 -9.85 94.35 29.60
C THR A 3 -8.76 93.62 28.83
N LYS A 4 -7.52 94.11 28.82
CA LYS A 4 -6.40 93.47 28.10
C LYS A 4 -5.98 92.13 28.70
N LEU A 5 -6.15 91.96 30.01
CA LEU A 5 -5.83 90.70 30.69
C LEU A 5 -6.87 89.62 30.36
N GLN A 6 -8.14 90.03 30.28
CA GLN A 6 -9.26 89.16 29.96
C GLN A 6 -9.23 88.73 28.49
N GLU A 7 -8.92 89.65 27.57
CA GLU A 7 -8.69 89.31 26.16
C GLU A 7 -7.51 88.33 25.96
N LEU A 8 -6.43 88.50 26.73
CA LEU A 8 -5.28 87.59 26.67
C LEU A 8 -5.64 86.20 27.23
N ALA A 9 -6.39 86.13 28.32
CA ALA A 9 -6.87 84.87 28.89
C ALA A 9 -7.82 84.14 27.93
N ASP A 10 -8.76 84.86 27.31
CA ASP A 10 -9.69 84.30 26.32
C ASP A 10 -8.98 83.82 25.05
N LYS A 11 -7.88 84.48 24.66
CA LYS A 11 -7.04 84.07 23.54
C LYS A 11 -6.25 82.81 23.86
N ILE A 12 -5.61 82.75 25.03
CA ILE A 12 -4.88 81.56 25.51
C ILE A 12 -5.83 80.37 25.65
N TYR A 13 -7.04 80.59 26.17
CA TYR A 13 -8.05 79.54 26.30
C TYR A 13 -8.49 78.99 24.94
N ARG A 14 -8.76 79.87 23.96
CA ARG A 14 -9.09 79.46 22.59
C ARG A 14 -7.95 78.71 21.89
N GLU A 15 -6.73 79.23 21.99
CA GLU A 15 -5.55 78.56 21.43
C GLU A 15 -5.30 77.20 22.10
N GLY A 16 -5.58 77.09 23.40
CA GLY A 16 -5.52 75.83 24.13
C GLY A 16 -6.56 74.81 23.66
N ILE A 17 -7.81 75.26 23.44
CA ILE A 17 -8.89 74.39 22.91
C ILE A 17 -8.58 73.96 21.48
N GLU A 18 -8.17 74.88 20.59
CA GLU A 18 -7.84 74.54 19.20
C GLU A 18 -6.69 73.53 19.11
N LYS A 19 -5.62 73.72 19.90
CA LYS A 19 -4.52 72.76 19.97
C LYS A 19 -4.96 71.40 20.50
N ALA A 20 -5.74 71.39 21.58
CA ALA A 20 -6.27 70.14 22.14
C ALA A 20 -7.18 69.41 21.14
N GLN A 21 -7.95 70.15 20.35
CA GLN A 21 -8.82 69.58 19.33
C GLN A 21 -8.02 69.01 18.15
N GLN A 22 -6.98 69.71 17.68
CA GLN A 22 -6.07 69.19 16.65
C GLN A 22 -5.31 67.94 17.11
N GLU A 23 -4.82 67.92 18.36
CA GLU A 23 -4.17 66.74 18.93
C GLU A 23 -5.14 65.57 19.06
N SER A 24 -6.38 65.82 19.51
CA SER A 24 -7.42 64.80 19.60
C SER A 24 -7.76 64.21 18.23
N GLU A 25 -7.93 65.05 17.21
CA GLU A 25 -8.18 64.61 15.83
C GLU A 25 -7.02 63.78 15.28
N THR A 26 -5.78 64.17 15.58
CA THR A 26 -4.57 63.43 15.19
C THR A 26 -4.51 62.06 15.87
N ILE A 27 -4.78 62.00 17.18
CA ILE A 27 -4.83 60.74 17.93
C ILE A 27 -5.92 59.82 17.37
N LEU A 28 -7.11 60.37 17.09
CA LEU A 28 -8.22 59.61 16.55
C LEU A 28 -7.93 59.09 15.14
N ALA A 29 -7.27 59.89 14.30
CA ALA A 29 -6.84 59.49 12.97
C ALA A 29 -5.82 58.36 13.03
N ASN A 30 -4.81 58.48 13.89
CA ASN A 30 -3.78 57.45 14.10
C ASN A 30 -4.39 56.15 14.64
N ALA A 31 -5.30 56.24 15.62
CA ALA A 31 -5.99 55.08 16.17
C ALA A 31 -6.84 54.35 15.09
N LYS A 32 -7.55 55.11 14.25
CA LYS A 32 -8.32 54.55 13.13
C LYS A 32 -7.40 53.91 12.07
N ALA A 33 -6.25 54.51 11.79
CA ALA A 33 -5.28 53.96 10.85
C ALA A 33 -4.69 52.63 11.37
N GLU A 34 -4.29 52.59 12.65
CA GLU A 34 -3.74 51.38 13.26
C GLU A 34 -4.80 50.27 13.36
N ALA A 35 -6.04 50.60 13.72
CA ALA A 35 -7.13 49.63 13.72
C ALA A 35 -7.36 49.01 12.33
N LYS A 36 -7.36 49.83 11.27
CA LYS A 36 -7.45 49.32 9.88
C LYS A 36 -6.27 48.42 9.52
N LYS A 37 -5.06 48.79 9.94
CA LYS A 37 -3.85 48.00 9.71
C LYS A 37 -3.94 46.64 10.39
N ILE A 38 -4.33 46.60 11.67
CA ILE A 38 -4.51 45.35 12.42
C ILE A 38 -5.55 44.44 11.73
N ILE A 39 -6.69 44.99 11.31
CA ILE A 39 -7.72 44.22 10.60
C ILE A 39 -7.17 43.67 9.28
N SER A 40 -6.48 44.48 8.48
CA SER A 40 -5.90 44.02 7.21
C SER A 40 -4.84 42.94 7.41
N GLU A 41 -3.99 43.06 8.43
CA GLU A 41 -2.99 42.04 8.78
C GLU A 41 -3.66 40.74 9.25
N ALA A 42 -4.71 40.83 10.07
CA ALA A 42 -5.48 39.67 10.49
C ALA A 42 -6.17 38.97 9.32
N GLU A 43 -6.74 39.73 8.37
CA GLU A 43 -7.36 39.19 7.16
C GLU A 43 -6.35 38.47 6.27
N LYS A 44 -5.18 39.08 6.03
CA LYS A 44 -4.09 38.45 5.27
C LYS A 44 -3.59 37.18 5.93
N LYS A 45 -3.44 37.19 7.26
CA LYS A 45 -3.01 36.01 8.02
C LYS A 45 -4.05 34.91 7.94
N ARG A 46 -5.34 35.25 8.04
CA ARG A 46 -6.45 34.31 7.88
C ARG A 46 -6.44 33.69 6.48
N GLU A 47 -6.28 34.49 5.44
CA GLU A 47 -6.21 34.00 4.06
C GLU A 47 -5.02 33.06 3.85
N SER A 48 -3.84 33.42 4.35
CA SER A 48 -2.66 32.55 4.30
C SER A 48 -2.87 31.24 5.06
N ILE A 49 -3.51 31.27 6.23
CA ILE A 49 -3.84 30.04 6.98
C ILE A 49 -4.80 29.15 6.17
N LEU A 50 -5.81 29.73 5.54
CA LEU A 50 -6.78 28.98 4.72
C LEU A 50 -6.12 28.34 3.50
N ILE A 51 -5.28 29.09 2.79
CA ILE A 51 -4.52 28.57 1.63
C ILE A 51 -3.62 27.42 2.06
N ASN A 52 -2.82 27.62 3.13
CA ASN A 52 -1.92 26.59 3.63
C ASN A 52 -2.68 25.34 4.08
N ALA A 53 -3.80 25.50 4.78
CA ALA A 53 -4.63 24.39 5.22
C ALA A 53 -5.25 23.62 4.04
N GLU A 54 -5.66 24.31 2.98
CA GLU A 54 -6.20 23.68 1.77
C GLU A 54 -5.10 22.94 1.00
N GLU A 55 -3.90 23.52 0.86
CA GLU A 55 -2.75 22.86 0.25
C GLU A 55 -2.32 21.62 1.03
N GLU A 56 -2.25 21.71 2.37
CA GLU A 56 -1.90 20.60 3.24
C GLU A 56 -2.95 19.48 3.15
N ALA A 57 -4.25 19.82 3.20
CA ALA A 57 -5.33 18.85 3.05
C ALA A 57 -5.30 18.16 1.68
N ASN A 58 -5.04 18.89 0.61
CA ASN A 58 -4.93 18.33 -0.74
C ASN A 58 -3.71 17.42 -0.89
N SER A 59 -2.56 17.85 -0.36
CA SER A 59 -1.33 17.05 -0.34
C SER A 59 -1.53 15.77 0.46
N PHE A 60 -2.11 15.88 1.66
CA PHE A 60 -2.44 14.75 2.52
C PHE A 60 -3.36 13.74 1.82
N LYS A 61 -4.47 14.21 1.22
CA LYS A 61 -5.39 13.37 0.46
C LYS A 61 -4.68 12.65 -0.69
N LYS A 62 -3.83 13.35 -1.44
CA LYS A 62 -3.08 12.77 -2.56
C LYS A 62 -2.11 11.70 -2.06
N ASN A 63 -1.42 11.95 -0.96
CA ASN A 63 -0.44 11.03 -0.38
C ASN A 63 -1.12 9.75 0.11
N ILE A 64 -2.19 9.87 0.91
CA ILE A 64 -2.97 8.72 1.39
C ILE A 64 -3.55 7.91 0.22
N THR A 65 -4.13 8.58 -0.79
CA THR A 65 -4.69 7.89 -1.96
C THR A 65 -3.62 7.09 -2.71
N SER A 66 -2.43 7.70 -2.91
CA SER A 66 -1.34 7.05 -3.60
C SER A 66 -0.76 5.87 -2.81
N GLU A 67 -0.68 6.01 -1.48
CA GLU A 67 -0.23 4.94 -0.58
C GLU A 67 -1.19 3.76 -0.59
N VAL A 68 -2.49 4.00 -0.47
CA VAL A 68 -3.53 2.95 -0.53
C VAL A 68 -3.45 2.20 -1.86
N GLN A 69 -3.32 2.92 -2.98
CA GLN A 69 -3.18 2.30 -4.30
C GLN A 69 -1.89 1.47 -4.43
N LEU A 70 -0.77 1.96 -3.92
CA LEU A 70 0.49 1.23 -3.93
C LEU A 70 0.40 -0.04 -3.08
N SER A 71 -0.14 0.08 -1.87
CA SER A 71 -0.32 -1.04 -0.94
C SER A 71 -1.23 -2.11 -1.54
N ALA A 72 -2.30 -1.71 -2.22
CA ALA A 72 -3.20 -2.65 -2.90
C ALA A 72 -2.49 -3.41 -4.04
N ARG A 73 -1.61 -2.74 -4.80
CA ARG A 73 -0.81 -3.40 -5.83
C ARG A 73 0.21 -4.36 -5.22
N GLN A 74 0.88 -3.95 -4.15
CA GLN A 74 1.85 -4.80 -3.45
C GLN A 74 1.20 -6.04 -2.87
N LEU A 75 0.03 -5.90 -2.26
CA LEU A 75 -0.78 -7.01 -1.77
C LEU A 75 -1.16 -7.98 -2.90
N ALA A 76 -1.63 -7.46 -4.03
CA ALA A 76 -2.00 -8.28 -5.18
C ALA A 76 -0.80 -9.06 -5.75
N GLU A 77 0.38 -8.44 -5.84
CA GLU A 77 1.59 -9.11 -6.29
C GLU A 77 2.07 -10.17 -5.30
N LYS A 78 2.01 -9.88 -4.00
CA LYS A 78 2.34 -10.84 -2.95
C LYS A 78 1.44 -12.07 -3.01
N LEU A 79 0.12 -11.87 -3.11
CA LEU A 79 -0.84 -12.96 -3.28
C LEU A 79 -0.56 -13.79 -4.55
N ARG A 80 -0.25 -13.14 -5.67
CA ARG A 80 0.13 -13.85 -6.90
C ARG A 80 1.39 -14.70 -6.71
N GLN A 81 2.39 -14.17 -6.01
CA GLN A 81 3.62 -14.90 -5.71
C GLN A 81 3.35 -16.09 -4.79
N ASP A 82 2.63 -15.89 -3.69
CA ASP A 82 2.32 -16.95 -2.72
C ASP A 82 1.50 -18.07 -3.38
N ILE A 83 0.54 -17.73 -4.25
CA ILE A 83 -0.19 -18.71 -5.06
C ILE A 83 0.76 -19.47 -5.98
N ARG A 84 1.67 -18.78 -6.70
CA ARG A 84 2.64 -19.45 -7.59
C ARG A 84 3.55 -20.41 -6.83
N GLU A 85 4.10 -19.99 -5.69
CA GLU A 85 4.99 -20.80 -4.86
C GLU A 85 4.26 -22.03 -4.31
N MET A 86 3.03 -21.87 -3.83
CA MET A 86 2.21 -22.99 -3.37
C MET A 86 1.87 -23.98 -4.49
N LEU A 87 1.47 -23.47 -5.66
CA LEU A 87 1.21 -24.34 -6.82
C LEU A 87 2.48 -25.06 -7.26
N HIS A 88 3.64 -24.39 -7.24
CA HIS A 88 4.92 -25.02 -7.57
C HIS A 88 5.26 -26.17 -6.60
N GLY A 89 5.24 -25.92 -5.29
CA GLY A 89 5.59 -26.94 -4.30
C GLY A 89 4.64 -28.14 -4.28
N LYS A 90 3.32 -27.90 -4.30
CA LYS A 90 2.35 -29.02 -4.21
C LYS A 90 2.06 -29.71 -5.53
N ILE A 91 2.02 -28.99 -6.64
CA ILE A 91 1.59 -29.56 -7.94
C ILE A 91 2.79 -29.99 -8.78
N ILE A 92 3.96 -29.37 -8.63
CA ILE A 92 5.13 -29.69 -9.44
C ILE A 92 6.13 -30.52 -8.63
N GLU A 93 6.58 -30.03 -7.47
CA GLU A 93 7.63 -30.74 -6.72
C GLU A 93 7.13 -32.05 -6.10
N SER A 94 5.92 -32.09 -5.53
CA SER A 94 5.40 -33.30 -4.88
C SER A 94 5.22 -34.49 -5.85
N PRO A 95 4.60 -34.36 -7.04
CA PRO A 95 4.53 -35.47 -8.01
C PRO A 95 5.88 -35.91 -8.54
N ILE A 96 6.80 -34.95 -8.77
CA ILE A 96 8.16 -35.27 -9.21
C ILE A 96 8.87 -36.09 -8.13
N SER A 97 8.85 -35.64 -6.88
CA SER A 97 9.44 -36.37 -5.75
C SER A 97 8.81 -37.74 -5.54
N ASN A 98 7.49 -37.86 -5.65
CA ASN A 98 6.78 -39.14 -5.54
C ASN A 98 7.16 -40.10 -6.70
N THR A 99 7.28 -39.58 -7.93
CA THR A 99 7.71 -40.37 -9.10
C THR A 99 9.13 -40.92 -8.91
N PHE A 100 10.05 -40.12 -8.36
CA PHE A 100 11.42 -40.55 -8.09
C PHE A 100 11.60 -41.34 -6.79
N SER A 101 10.59 -41.38 -5.92
CA SER A 101 10.60 -42.18 -4.69
C SER A 101 9.91 -43.53 -4.85
N ASP A 102 9.19 -43.75 -5.95
CA ASP A 102 8.56 -45.03 -6.26
C ASP A 102 9.63 -46.11 -6.56
N PRO A 103 9.71 -47.20 -5.77
CA PRO A 103 10.74 -48.22 -5.91
C PRO A 103 10.75 -48.91 -7.28
N GLU A 104 9.59 -49.09 -7.90
CA GLU A 104 9.49 -49.70 -9.24
C GLU A 104 10.00 -48.76 -10.33
N THR A 105 9.66 -47.47 -10.26
CA THR A 105 10.20 -46.44 -11.17
C THR A 105 11.71 -46.27 -11.01
N LEU A 106 12.22 -46.23 -9.77
CA LEU A 106 13.66 -46.21 -9.46
C LEU A 106 14.38 -47.44 -10.01
N LYS A 107 13.85 -48.63 -9.76
CA LYS A 107 14.42 -49.90 -10.24
C LYS A 107 14.47 -49.95 -11.77
N LYS A 108 13.43 -49.44 -12.43
CA LYS A 108 13.34 -49.37 -13.90
C LYS A 108 14.31 -48.33 -14.48
N LEU A 109 14.47 -47.19 -13.82
CA LEU A 109 15.47 -46.17 -14.15
C LEU A 109 16.89 -46.72 -13.99
N ILE A 110 17.22 -47.32 -12.84
CA ILE A 110 18.53 -47.92 -12.58
C ILE A 110 18.83 -49.02 -13.59
N SER A 111 17.87 -49.90 -13.90
CA SER A 111 18.07 -50.97 -14.88
C SER A 111 18.36 -50.41 -16.28
N LYS A 112 17.59 -49.41 -16.74
CA LYS A 112 17.83 -48.73 -18.03
C LYS A 112 19.13 -47.94 -18.05
N SER A 113 19.50 -47.33 -16.93
CA SER A 113 20.78 -46.64 -16.77
C SER A 113 21.95 -47.60 -16.91
N ILE A 114 21.89 -48.78 -16.27
CA ILE A 114 22.90 -49.84 -16.39
C ILE A 114 22.97 -50.37 -17.85
N GLU A 115 21.83 -50.57 -18.51
CA GLU A 115 21.79 -50.98 -19.93
C GLU A 115 22.36 -49.92 -20.89
N SER A 116 22.32 -48.63 -20.50
CA SER A 116 22.82 -47.51 -21.30
C SER A 116 24.27 -47.12 -21.01
N VAL A 117 24.95 -47.83 -20.10
CA VAL A 117 26.36 -47.59 -19.75
C VAL A 117 27.24 -47.73 -20.99
N LYS A 118 27.94 -46.65 -21.33
CA LYS A 118 29.04 -46.67 -22.30
C LYS A 118 30.31 -46.24 -21.60
N ILE A 119 31.36 -47.05 -21.74
CA ILE A 119 32.71 -46.67 -21.33
C ILE A 119 33.30 -45.89 -22.50
N THR A 120 33.64 -44.63 -22.26
CA THR A 120 34.27 -43.76 -23.26
C THR A 120 35.77 -44.09 -23.36
N GLU A 121 36.39 -43.71 -24.47
CA GLU A 121 37.78 -44.08 -24.79
C GLU A 121 38.81 -43.59 -23.75
N ASP A 122 38.45 -42.55 -23.00
CA ASP A 122 39.17 -41.98 -21.85
C ASP A 122 38.90 -42.70 -20.51
N GLY A 123 38.19 -43.84 -20.53
CA GLY A 123 37.91 -44.67 -19.35
C GLY A 123 36.76 -44.16 -18.47
N ASN A 124 36.06 -43.10 -18.90
CA ASN A 124 34.93 -42.54 -18.16
C ASN A 124 33.63 -43.31 -18.46
N VAL A 125 32.76 -43.44 -17.46
CA VAL A 125 31.43 -44.06 -17.64
C VAL A 125 30.41 -42.97 -17.96
N ARG A 126 29.77 -43.07 -19.13
CA ARG A 126 28.63 -42.24 -19.51
C ARG A 126 27.36 -43.07 -19.52
N ILE A 127 26.35 -42.57 -18.83
CA ILE A 127 25.00 -43.14 -18.78
C ILE A 127 24.09 -42.10 -19.44
N ALA A 128 23.34 -42.52 -20.47
CA ALA A 128 22.44 -41.63 -21.20
C ALA A 128 21.12 -42.37 -21.46
N LEU A 129 20.02 -41.84 -20.92
CA LEU A 129 18.69 -42.33 -21.21
C LEU A 129 18.30 -41.96 -22.66
N SER A 130 17.57 -42.85 -23.32
CA SER A 130 17.08 -42.60 -24.69
C SER A 130 16.00 -41.51 -24.69
N ASP A 131 15.88 -40.76 -25.78
CA ASP A 131 14.84 -39.73 -25.92
C ASP A 131 13.43 -40.28 -25.69
N LYS A 132 13.17 -41.52 -26.13
CA LYS A 132 11.89 -42.24 -25.89
C LYS A 132 11.61 -42.50 -24.42
N ASP A 133 12.63 -42.71 -23.60
CA ASP A 133 12.47 -42.93 -22.17
C ASP A 133 12.27 -41.62 -21.42
N ASN A 134 12.96 -40.55 -21.83
CA ASN A 134 12.70 -39.19 -21.35
C ASN A 134 11.28 -38.74 -21.65
N GLU A 135 10.76 -39.03 -22.85
CA GLU A 135 9.36 -38.73 -23.22
C GLU A 135 8.36 -39.48 -22.33
N LYS A 136 8.57 -40.78 -22.10
CA LYS A 136 7.67 -41.59 -21.24
C LYS A 136 7.64 -41.12 -19.79
N ILE A 137 8.80 -40.76 -19.23
CA ILE A 137 8.89 -40.20 -17.87
C ILE A 137 8.17 -38.83 -17.83
N GLY A 138 8.40 -37.99 -18.84
CA GLY A 138 7.72 -36.71 -18.99
C GLY A 138 6.20 -36.84 -19.12
N GLU A 139 5.70 -37.85 -19.84
CA GLU A 139 4.26 -38.14 -19.93
C GLU A 139 3.66 -38.63 -18.61
N SER A 140 4.37 -39.49 -17.86
CA SER A 140 3.93 -39.95 -16.54
C SER A 140 3.78 -38.78 -15.57
N ILE A 141 4.81 -37.93 -15.48
CA ILE A 141 4.81 -36.73 -14.64
C ILE A 141 3.68 -35.77 -15.08
N LYS A 142 3.50 -35.54 -16.39
CA LYS A 142 2.39 -34.72 -16.91
C LYS A 142 1.02 -35.29 -16.54
N ASN A 143 0.85 -36.61 -16.57
CA ASN A 143 -0.41 -37.25 -16.22
C ASN A 143 -0.70 -37.17 -14.72
N ASP A 144 0.32 -37.28 -13.87
CA ASP A 144 0.15 -37.12 -12.42
C ASP A 144 -0.12 -35.66 -12.02
N ILE A 145 0.56 -34.70 -12.66
CA ILE A 145 0.25 -33.26 -12.56
C ILE A 145 -1.20 -33.00 -12.97
N ARG A 146 -1.65 -33.55 -14.11
CA ARG A 146 -3.04 -33.39 -14.59
C ARG A 146 -4.06 -34.03 -13.66
N LYS A 147 -3.77 -35.18 -13.06
CA LYS A 147 -4.65 -35.82 -12.06
C LYS A 147 -4.78 -34.96 -10.82
N GLN A 148 -3.67 -34.42 -10.28
CA GLN A 148 -3.72 -33.50 -9.16
C GLN A 148 -4.47 -32.20 -9.48
N PHE A 149 -4.29 -31.65 -10.69
CA PHE A 149 -4.96 -30.43 -11.12
C PHE A 149 -6.47 -30.64 -11.34
N ASN A 150 -6.86 -31.76 -11.96
CA ASN A 150 -8.26 -32.10 -12.21
C ASN A 150 -9.00 -32.58 -10.95
N SER A 151 -8.31 -32.90 -9.86
CA SER A 151 -8.91 -33.25 -8.57
C SER A 151 -9.36 -32.06 -7.70
N GLY A 152 -9.41 -30.85 -8.28
CA GLY A 152 -10.13 -29.72 -7.70
C GLY A 152 -9.25 -28.50 -7.48
N VAL A 153 -9.32 -27.56 -8.40
CA VAL A 153 -9.11 -26.15 -8.06
C VAL A 153 -10.44 -25.46 -8.30
N LEU A 154 -11.31 -25.52 -7.29
CA LEU A 154 -12.60 -24.82 -7.31
C LEU A 154 -12.43 -23.47 -6.62
N ILE A 155 -12.40 -22.40 -7.41
CA ILE A 155 -12.55 -21.05 -6.88
C ILE A 155 -14.05 -20.85 -6.67
N THR A 156 -14.49 -21.00 -5.43
CA THR A 156 -15.89 -20.80 -5.05
C THR A 156 -16.01 -19.64 -4.07
N GLN A 157 -17.00 -18.77 -4.31
CA GLN A 157 -17.51 -17.89 -3.27
C GLN A 157 -18.25 -18.77 -2.27
N ASP A 158 -17.61 -19.04 -1.13
CA ASP A 158 -18.22 -19.82 -0.07
C ASP A 158 -19.35 -19.00 0.57
N LYS A 159 -20.58 -19.55 0.64
CA LYS A 159 -21.74 -18.87 1.24
C LYS A 159 -21.58 -18.57 2.73
N THR A 160 -20.61 -19.21 3.40
CA THR A 160 -20.27 -18.93 4.80
C THR A 160 -19.32 -17.75 4.97
N ILE A 161 -18.68 -17.28 3.88
CA ILE A 161 -17.81 -16.10 3.87
C ILE A 161 -18.56 -14.99 3.13
N LYS A 162 -18.88 -13.88 3.82
CA LYS A 162 -19.62 -12.76 3.21
C LYS A 162 -18.92 -12.17 1.98
N GLN A 163 -17.59 -12.02 2.01
CA GLN A 163 -16.74 -11.71 0.85
C GLN A 163 -15.36 -12.37 1.05
N GLY A 164 -14.83 -12.99 -0.02
CA GLY A 164 -13.58 -13.75 0.02
C GLY A 164 -13.55 -14.89 -1.00
N PHE A 165 -12.48 -15.68 -0.99
CA PHE A 165 -12.36 -16.86 -1.84
C PHE A 165 -11.56 -17.98 -1.17
N LYS A 166 -11.87 -19.22 -1.54
CA LYS A 166 -11.07 -20.39 -1.18
C LYS A 166 -10.45 -21.00 -2.43
N ILE A 167 -9.21 -21.48 -2.31
CA ILE A 167 -8.52 -22.23 -3.36
C ILE A 167 -8.11 -23.57 -2.76
N GLY A 168 -8.59 -24.68 -3.33
CA GLY A 168 -8.25 -26.02 -2.87
C GLY A 168 -9.05 -27.14 -3.55
N PRO A 169 -8.68 -28.40 -3.28
CA PRO A 169 -9.38 -29.60 -3.76
C PRO A 169 -10.83 -29.64 -3.25
N GLU A 170 -11.72 -30.15 -4.09
CA GLU A 170 -13.18 -30.18 -3.87
C GLU A 170 -13.56 -30.98 -2.60
N ASN A 171 -12.71 -31.94 -2.19
CA ASN A 171 -13.00 -32.92 -1.13
C ASN A 171 -11.97 -32.92 0.03
N GLY A 172 -11.21 -31.84 0.25
CA GLY A 172 -10.10 -31.83 1.23
C GLY A 172 -9.87 -30.52 1.97
N ASN A 173 -8.84 -30.49 2.83
CA ASN A 173 -8.37 -29.28 3.51
C ASN A 173 -8.02 -28.21 2.46
N TYR A 174 -8.77 -27.12 2.42
CA TYR A 174 -8.54 -25.98 1.54
C TYR A 174 -7.09 -25.48 1.67
N LEU A 175 -6.44 -25.23 0.53
CA LEU A 175 -5.06 -24.74 0.51
C LEU A 175 -4.99 -23.26 0.92
N ILE A 176 -5.94 -22.46 0.47
CA ILE A 176 -6.03 -21.03 0.74
C ILE A 176 -7.47 -20.73 1.13
N SER A 177 -7.66 -20.10 2.28
CA SER A 177 -8.91 -19.44 2.66
C SER A 177 -8.56 -17.98 2.87
N PHE A 178 -9.20 -17.11 2.10
CA PHE A 178 -8.95 -15.68 2.17
C PHE A 178 -10.27 -14.97 2.48
N THR A 179 -10.45 -14.67 3.77
CA THR A 179 -11.63 -13.95 4.28
C THR A 179 -11.42 -12.44 4.26
N ASP A 180 -12.47 -11.67 4.47
CA ASP A 180 -12.37 -10.21 4.69
C ASP A 180 -11.44 -9.85 5.87
N GLU A 181 -11.42 -10.66 6.92
CA GLU A 181 -10.54 -10.45 8.07
C GLU A 181 -9.08 -10.71 7.71
N ASP A 182 -8.81 -11.77 6.96
CA ASP A 182 -7.47 -12.07 6.42
C ASP A 182 -6.99 -10.96 5.47
N PHE A 183 -7.89 -10.46 4.61
CA PHE A 183 -7.59 -9.34 3.73
C PHE A 183 -7.26 -8.08 4.52
N ASN A 184 -8.07 -7.71 5.51
CA ASN A 184 -7.82 -6.50 6.31
C ASN A 184 -6.52 -6.60 7.11
N ASN A 185 -6.25 -7.75 7.74
CA ASN A 185 -5.01 -7.98 8.48
C ASN A 185 -3.79 -7.95 7.56
N LEU A 186 -3.88 -8.55 6.37
CA LEU A 186 -2.76 -8.59 5.44
C LEU A 186 -2.57 -7.23 4.75
N PHE A 187 -3.64 -6.57 4.33
CA PHE A 187 -3.61 -5.24 3.74
C PHE A 187 -3.05 -4.21 4.71
N GLY A 188 -3.44 -4.28 5.99
CA GLY A 188 -2.93 -3.43 7.07
C GLY A 188 -1.42 -3.48 7.24
N GLN A 189 -0.76 -4.61 6.92
CA GLN A 189 0.71 -4.74 6.98
C GLN A 189 1.43 -3.95 5.88
N PHE A 190 0.75 -3.60 4.79
CA PHE A 190 1.31 -2.80 3.70
C PHE A 190 1.07 -1.30 3.87
N LEU A 191 0.16 -0.91 4.77
CA LEU A 191 -0.11 0.49 5.10
C LEU A 191 0.92 1.02 6.09
N ARG A 192 1.26 2.32 5.99
CA ARG A 192 1.99 3.01 7.05
C ARG A 192 1.09 3.17 8.27
N LYS A 193 1.72 3.35 9.43
CA LYS A 193 1.03 3.52 10.71
C LYS A 193 -0.04 4.62 10.66
N GLU A 194 0.29 5.79 10.10
CA GLU A 194 -0.66 6.91 10.03
C GLU A 194 -1.88 6.58 9.16
N THR A 195 -1.67 5.96 8.00
CA THR A 195 -2.76 5.52 7.10
C THR A 195 -3.60 4.41 7.71
N HIS A 196 -2.96 3.49 8.44
CA HIS A 196 -3.64 2.41 9.13
C HIS A 196 -4.58 2.95 10.23
N GLU A 197 -4.11 3.91 11.04
CA GLU A 197 -4.93 4.57 12.07
C GLU A 197 -6.12 5.34 11.47
N ILE A 198 -6.00 5.91 10.27
CA ILE A 198 -7.09 6.63 9.60
C ILE A 198 -8.17 5.68 9.06
N ILE A 199 -7.78 4.51 8.57
CA ILE A 199 -8.69 3.55 7.91
C ILE A 199 -9.36 2.62 8.95
N HIS A 200 -8.68 2.33 10.06
CA HIS A 200 -9.13 1.38 11.07
C HIS A 200 -9.42 2.00 12.45
N GLY A 201 -9.13 3.29 12.65
CA GLY A 201 -9.40 4.03 13.89
C GLY A 201 -10.76 4.72 13.94
#